data_AF-A0A653MTG0-F1
#
_entry.id   AF-A0A653MTG0-F1
#
_cell.length_a   1.000
_cell.length_b   1.000
_cell.length_c   1.000
_cell.angle_alpha   90.00
_cell.angle_beta   90.00
_cell.angle_gamma   90.00
#
_symmetry.space_group_name_H-M   'P 1'
#
loop_
_entity.id
_entity.type
_entity.pdbx_description
1 polymer ?
#
loop_
_entity_poly.entity_id
_entity_poly.type
_entity_poly.pdbx_seq_one_letter_code
_entity_poly.pdbx_strand_id
1 'polypeptide(L)'
;MTIADVRSPITSTGAPRSRRVRSALVAVGLLALVALPPFVLGTYWLFIATQLLAYGIATLGLHILFGRTGQLSLAHASFMGVGAYTTLVLAQRDVDPLVQLLAVVGVGLVAGALVPYPRSVFRVCGSAW
;
A
#
# COMPACT_ATOMS: atom_id res chain seq x y z
N MET A 1 70.77 -3.63 -15.52
CA MET A 1 69.95 -2.95 -16.54
C MET A 1 68.53 -3.46 -16.36
N THR A 2 67.91 -3.17 -15.22
CA THR A 2 67.16 -1.92 -14.93
C THR A 2 65.78 -1.96 -15.57
N ILE A 3 64.85 -2.67 -14.91
CA ILE A 3 63.50 -2.14 -14.67
C ILE A 3 63.18 -2.51 -13.22
N ALA A 4 63.78 -1.75 -12.31
CA ALA A 4 63.18 -1.51 -11.02
C ALA A 4 62.08 -0.47 -11.22
N ASP A 5 60.99 -0.66 -10.48
CA ASP A 5 60.06 0.38 -10.07
C ASP A 5 59.17 0.99 -11.17
N VAL A 6 57.99 0.38 -11.35
CA VAL A 6 56.76 1.17 -11.40
C VAL A 6 55.80 0.55 -10.38
N ARG A 7 56.08 0.78 -9.10
CA ARG A 7 54.99 0.86 -8.11
C ARG A 7 54.09 2.01 -8.55
N SER A 8 53.12 1.75 -9.43
CA SER A 8 52.00 2.66 -9.56
C SER A 8 51.31 2.68 -8.20
N PRO A 9 51.28 3.81 -7.48
CA PRO A 9 50.40 3.91 -6.34
C PRO A 9 49.00 3.63 -6.90
N ILE A 10 48.37 2.53 -6.48
CA ILE A 10 46.91 2.45 -6.57
C ILE A 10 46.42 3.56 -5.66
N THR A 11 46.32 4.75 -6.26
CA THR A 11 45.73 5.94 -5.70
C THR A 11 44.47 5.46 -5.01
N SER A 12 44.47 5.54 -3.67
CA SER A 12 43.28 5.34 -2.89
C SER A 12 42.29 6.36 -3.45
N THR A 13 41.37 5.89 -4.28
CA THR A 13 40.24 6.69 -4.72
C THR A 13 39.41 6.82 -3.46
N GLY A 14 39.77 7.78 -2.62
CA GLY A 14 38.99 8.22 -1.48
C GLY A 14 37.67 8.69 -2.05
N ALA A 15 36.71 7.76 -2.13
CA ALA A 15 35.35 8.02 -2.55
C ALA A 15 34.88 9.29 -1.81
N PRO A 16 34.40 10.32 -2.53
CA PRO A 16 34.34 11.67 -2.00
C PRO A 16 33.49 11.68 -0.73
N ARG A 17 34.13 12.04 0.39
CA ARG A 17 33.49 12.21 1.70
C ARG A 17 32.24 13.12 1.59
N SER A 18 32.23 14.06 0.64
CA SER A 18 31.10 14.95 0.34
C SER A 18 29.87 14.27 -0.27
N ARG A 19 30.00 13.19 -1.06
CA ARG A 19 28.85 12.40 -1.55
C ARG A 19 28.24 11.57 -0.45
N ARG A 20 29.07 11.01 0.45
CA ARG A 20 28.61 10.28 1.64
C ARG A 20 27.95 11.22 2.65
N VAL A 21 28.50 12.41 2.89
CA VAL A 21 27.88 13.42 3.78
C VAL A 21 26.60 13.99 3.17
N ARG A 22 26.55 14.26 1.84
CA ARG A 22 25.29 14.65 1.18
C ARG A 22 24.22 13.55 1.24
N SER A 23 24.58 12.29 0.97
CA SER A 23 23.62 11.18 1.07
C SER A 23 23.17 10.93 2.51
N ALA A 24 24.07 11.06 3.49
CA ALA A 24 23.70 11.01 4.91
C ALA A 24 22.78 12.16 5.30
N LEU A 25 23.05 13.40 4.85
CA LEU A 25 22.18 14.55 5.11
C LEU A 25 20.80 14.40 4.46
N VAL A 26 20.74 13.85 3.23
CA VAL A 26 19.46 13.57 2.56
C VAL A 26 18.69 12.45 3.27
N ALA A 27 19.37 11.39 3.70
CA ALA A 27 18.76 10.31 4.46
C ALA A 27 18.24 10.79 5.82
N VAL A 28 19.02 11.60 6.54
CA VAL A 28 18.61 12.22 7.82
C VAL A 28 17.45 13.20 7.60
N GLY A 29 17.47 14.00 6.53
CA GLY A 29 16.38 14.90 6.17
C GLY A 29 15.07 14.15 5.85
N LEU A 30 15.15 13.03 5.12
CA LEU A 30 14.00 12.17 4.85
C LEU A 30 13.48 11.49 6.12
N LEU A 31 14.38 11.01 6.97
CA LEU A 31 14.01 10.37 8.24
C LEU A 31 13.33 11.38 9.17
N ALA A 32 13.85 12.60 9.24
CA ALA A 32 13.26 13.71 9.96
C ALA A 32 11.86 14.05 9.40
N LEU A 33 11.71 14.13 8.07
CA LEU A 33 10.43 14.40 7.42
C LEU A 33 9.35 13.36 7.77
N VAL A 34 9.72 12.10 7.99
CA VAL A 34 8.80 11.02 8.36
C VAL A 34 8.57 10.95 9.88
N ALA A 35 9.59 11.24 10.69
CA ALA A 35 9.55 11.07 12.13
C ALA A 35 9.07 12.31 12.91
N LEU A 36 9.24 13.53 12.38
CA LEU A 36 8.77 14.76 13.03
C LEU A 36 7.25 14.99 12.99
N PRO A 37 6.50 14.65 11.92
CA PRO A 37 5.05 14.88 11.87
C PRO A 37 4.26 14.39 13.09
N PRO A 38 4.46 13.18 13.65
CA PRO A 38 3.72 12.71 14.83
C PRO A 38 3.89 13.56 16.09
N PHE A 39 4.98 14.33 16.21
CA PHE A 39 5.25 15.14 17.40
C PHE A 39 4.82 16.60 17.25
N VAL A 40 4.57 17.07 16.02
CA VAL A 40 4.27 18.48 15.72
C VAL A 40 2.84 18.68 15.25
N LEU A 41 2.22 17.68 14.60
CA LEU A 41 0.84 17.77 14.11
C LEU A 41 -0.15 17.25 15.15
N GLY A 42 -1.28 17.95 15.30
CA GLY A 42 -2.40 17.45 16.11
C GLY A 42 -3.01 16.16 15.53
N THR A 43 -3.67 15.36 16.38
CA THR A 43 -4.21 14.03 16.05
C THR A 43 -5.06 14.01 14.78
N TYR A 44 -5.82 15.08 14.51
CA TYR A 44 -6.63 15.23 13.31
C TYR A 44 -5.80 15.28 12.02
N TRP A 45 -4.77 16.13 11.99
CA TRP A 45 -3.90 16.27 10.82
C TRP A 45 -3.03 15.05 10.61
N LEU A 46 -2.64 14.36 11.70
CA LEU A 46 -1.99 13.05 11.60
C LEU A 46 -2.90 12.02 10.95
N PHE A 47 -4.16 11.93 11.37
CA PHE A 47 -5.11 10.99 10.81
C PHE A 47 -5.31 11.22 9.31
N ILE A 48 -5.48 12.48 8.89
CA ILE A 48 -5.61 12.80 7.47
C ILE A 48 -4.32 12.49 6.70
N ALA A 49 -3.16 12.87 7.25
CA ALA A 49 -1.88 12.64 6.59
C ALA A 49 -1.59 11.14 6.41
N THR A 50 -1.81 10.32 7.42
CA THR A 50 -1.61 8.86 7.33
C THR A 50 -2.61 8.23 6.37
N GLN A 51 -3.87 8.67 6.38
CA GLN A 51 -4.89 8.20 5.45
C GLN A 51 -4.54 8.54 4.00
N LEU A 52 -4.06 9.77 3.75
CA LEU A 52 -3.62 10.23 2.44
C LEU A 52 -2.40 9.43 1.95
N LEU A 53 -1.43 9.18 2.83
CA LEU A 53 -0.25 8.38 2.52
C LEU A 53 -0.62 6.93 2.19
N ALA A 54 -1.51 6.32 2.99
CA ALA A 54 -2.02 4.98 2.76
C ALA A 54 -2.75 4.87 1.41
N TYR A 55 -3.65 5.80 1.09
CA TYR A 55 -4.33 5.83 -0.19
C TYR A 55 -3.42 6.16 -1.36
N GLY A 56 -2.39 6.99 -1.16
CA GLY A 56 -1.38 7.28 -2.17
C GLY A 56 -0.58 6.01 -2.54
N ILE A 57 -0.10 5.26 -1.55
CA ILE A 57 0.61 3.98 -1.77
C ILE A 57 -0.34 2.96 -2.40
N ALA A 58 -1.58 2.86 -1.93
CA ALA A 58 -2.58 1.97 -2.50
C ALA A 58 -2.85 2.29 -3.98
N THR A 59 -2.97 3.57 -4.33
CA THR A 59 -3.20 4.02 -5.71
C THR A 59 -1.99 3.76 -6.60
N LEU A 60 -0.77 3.98 -6.11
CA LEU A 60 0.47 3.65 -6.83
C LEU A 60 0.60 2.14 -7.07
N GLY A 61 0.35 1.32 -6.04
CA GLY A 61 0.34 -0.14 -6.15
C GLY A 61 -0.74 -0.61 -7.12
N LEU A 62 -1.92 -0.01 -7.05
CA LEU A 62 -3.04 -0.27 -7.95
C LEU A 62 -2.70 0.11 -9.40
N HIS A 63 -2.06 1.25 -9.64
CA HIS A 63 -1.59 1.67 -10.96
C HIS A 63 -0.59 0.67 -11.55
N ILE A 64 0.32 0.13 -10.72
CA ILE A 64 1.26 -0.92 -11.14
C ILE A 64 0.52 -2.24 -11.44
N LEU A 65 -0.44 -2.62 -10.60
CA LEU A 65 -1.21 -3.86 -10.75
C LEU A 65 -2.10 -3.81 -12.00
N PHE A 66 -2.76 -2.68 -12.24
CA PHE A 66 -3.49 -2.42 -13.48
C PHE A 66 -2.56 -2.43 -14.70
N GLY A 67 -1.42 -1.75 -14.61
CA GLY A 67 -0.50 -1.58 -15.74
C GLY A 67 0.29 -2.83 -16.11
N ARG A 68 0.57 -3.76 -15.17
CA ARG A 68 1.49 -4.89 -15.40
C ARG A 68 0.85 -6.27 -15.29
N THR A 69 -0.16 -6.46 -14.43
CA THR A 69 -0.75 -7.78 -14.20
C THR A 69 -2.23 -7.86 -14.56
N GLY A 70 -2.90 -6.72 -14.76
CA GLY A 70 -4.32 -6.67 -15.15
C GLY A 70 -5.26 -7.32 -14.13
N GLN A 71 -4.82 -7.52 -12.88
CA GLN A 71 -5.62 -8.15 -11.83
C GLN A 71 -6.07 -7.08 -10.82
N LEU A 72 -7.35 -6.77 -10.83
CA LEU A 72 -7.96 -5.84 -9.89
C LEU A 72 -8.52 -6.60 -8.67
N SER A 73 -8.03 -6.30 -7.48
CA SER A 73 -8.54 -6.86 -6.22
C SER A 73 -9.70 -6.02 -5.68
N LEU A 74 -10.94 -6.28 -6.15
CA LEU A 74 -12.17 -5.63 -5.65
C LEU A 74 -12.87 -6.39 -4.51
N ALA A 75 -12.30 -7.52 -4.07
CA ALA A 75 -12.95 -8.42 -3.11
C ALA A 75 -13.40 -7.68 -1.83
N HIS A 76 -12.56 -6.80 -1.31
CA HIS A 76 -12.86 -6.03 -0.11
C HIS A 76 -14.07 -5.09 -0.32
N ALA A 77 -14.11 -4.36 -1.42
CA ALA A 77 -15.22 -3.45 -1.74
C ALA A 77 -16.55 -4.21 -1.92
N SER A 78 -16.52 -5.37 -2.59
CA SER A 78 -17.72 -6.21 -2.75
C SER A 78 -18.24 -6.75 -1.42
N PHE A 79 -17.37 -7.21 -0.51
CA PHE A 79 -17.80 -7.72 0.79
C PHE A 79 -18.33 -6.60 1.71
N MET A 80 -17.72 -5.41 1.66
CA MET A 80 -18.26 -4.24 2.37
C MET A 80 -19.65 -3.85 1.83
N GLY A 81 -19.86 -3.89 0.52
CA GLY A 81 -21.16 -3.61 -0.09
C GLY A 81 -22.24 -4.60 0.33
N VAL A 82 -21.95 -5.91 0.33
CA VAL A 82 -22.89 -6.96 0.78
C VAL A 82 -23.24 -6.78 2.26
N GLY A 83 -22.24 -6.47 3.11
CA GLY A 83 -22.46 -6.18 4.53
C GLY A 83 -23.36 -4.96 4.74
N ALA A 84 -23.08 -3.85 4.05
CA ALA A 84 -23.86 -2.61 4.15
C ALA A 84 -25.29 -2.77 3.61
N TYR A 85 -25.49 -3.54 2.54
CA TYR A 85 -26.84 -3.81 2.03
C TYR A 85 -27.65 -4.66 3.01
N THR A 86 -27.02 -5.67 3.60
CA THR A 86 -27.65 -6.53 4.62
C THR A 86 -28.02 -5.70 5.85
N THR A 87 -27.13 -4.85 6.35
CA THR A 87 -27.45 -3.97 7.49
C THR A 87 -28.57 -3.01 7.15
N LEU A 88 -28.60 -2.43 5.95
CA LEU A 88 -29.66 -1.50 5.52
C LEU A 88 -31.03 -2.17 5.52
N VAL A 89 -31.16 -3.36 4.92
CA VAL A 89 -32.44 -4.08 4.86
C VAL A 89 -32.93 -4.46 6.25
N LEU A 90 -32.02 -4.87 7.15
CA LEU A 90 -32.38 -5.21 8.52
C LEU A 90 -32.71 -3.97 9.36
N ALA A 91 -32.02 -2.85 9.14
CA ALA A 91 -32.31 -1.59 9.82
C ALA A 91 -33.74 -1.09 9.53
N GLN A 92 -34.28 -1.38 8.34
CA GLN A 92 -35.66 -1.07 7.97
C GLN A 92 -36.72 -1.96 8.66
N ARG A 93 -36.30 -3.00 9.40
CA ARG A 93 -37.19 -3.98 10.03
C ARG A 93 -37.18 -3.92 11.57
N ASP A 94 -36.55 -2.89 12.16
CA ASP A 94 -36.44 -2.70 13.62
C ASP A 94 -35.97 -3.96 14.37
N VAL A 95 -35.05 -4.73 13.78
CA VAL A 95 -34.45 -5.90 14.44
C VAL A 95 -33.38 -5.49 15.45
N ASP A 96 -33.27 -6.28 16.51
CA ASP A 96 -32.24 -6.09 17.53
C ASP A 96 -30.82 -5.99 16.92
N PRO A 97 -29.99 -5.05 17.40
CA PRO A 97 -28.63 -4.84 16.87
C PRO A 97 -27.76 -6.10 16.88
N LEU A 98 -28.00 -7.00 17.83
CA LEU A 98 -27.26 -8.24 18.00
C LEU A 98 -27.63 -9.28 16.93
N VAL A 99 -28.92 -9.37 16.60
CA VAL A 99 -29.42 -10.22 15.50
C VAL A 99 -28.95 -9.67 14.16
N GLN A 100 -28.90 -8.34 14.02
CA GLN A 100 -28.37 -7.68 12.84
C GLN A 100 -26.88 -8.00 12.62
N LEU A 101 -26.07 -7.99 13.67
CA LEU A 101 -24.66 -8.36 13.59
C LEU A 101 -24.47 -9.83 13.15
N LEU A 102 -25.18 -10.75 13.79
CA LEU A 102 -25.12 -12.18 13.47
C LEU A 102 -25.57 -12.48 12.03
N ALA A 103 -26.63 -11.81 11.58
CA ALA A 103 -27.13 -11.95 10.22
C ALA A 103 -26.11 -11.45 9.19
N VAL A 104 -25.44 -10.32 9.44
CA VAL A 104 -24.40 -9.77 8.54
C VAL A 104 -23.19 -10.69 8.47
N VAL A 105 -22.76 -11.24 9.61
CA VAL A 105 -21.67 -12.23 9.65
C VAL A 105 -22.06 -13.50 8.88
N GLY A 106 -23.29 -13.99 9.06
CA GLY A 106 -23.81 -15.15 8.34
C GLY A 106 -23.87 -14.92 6.83
N VAL A 107 -24.42 -13.80 6.38
CA VAL A 107 -24.50 -13.44 4.96
C VAL A 107 -23.10 -13.24 4.37
N GLY A 108 -22.17 -12.62 5.12
CA GLY A 108 -20.77 -12.46 4.71
C GLY A 108 -20.05 -13.80 4.53
N LEU A 109 -20.26 -14.75 5.44
CA LEU A 109 -19.71 -16.12 5.34
C LEU A 109 -20.29 -16.87 4.15
N VAL A 110 -21.61 -16.79 3.92
CA VAL A 110 -22.25 -17.46 2.78
C VAL A 110 -21.79 -16.85 1.46
N ALA A 111 -21.74 -15.51 1.36
CA ALA A 111 -21.23 -14.82 0.18
C ALA A 111 -19.75 -15.15 -0.05
N GLY A 112 -18.94 -15.15 1.01
CA GLY A 112 -17.52 -15.51 0.97
C GLY A 112 -17.26 -16.97 0.64
N ALA A 113 -18.17 -17.89 0.94
CA ALA A 113 -18.08 -19.30 0.56
C ALA A 113 -18.59 -19.58 -0.86
N LEU A 114 -19.53 -18.76 -1.36
CA LEU A 114 -20.07 -18.86 -2.72
C LEU A 114 -19.14 -18.27 -3.79
N VAL A 115 -18.52 -17.12 -3.50
CA VAL A 115 -17.60 -16.41 -4.42
C VAL A 115 -16.35 -17.20 -4.86
N PRO A 116 -15.73 -18.08 -4.04
CA PRO A 116 -14.53 -18.82 -4.45
C PRO A 116 -14.78 -19.94 -5.48
N TYR A 117 -16.02 -20.15 -5.94
CA TYR A 117 -16.29 -21.05 -7.06
C TYR A 117 -15.71 -20.46 -8.36
N PRO A 118 -14.56 -20.96 -8.83
CA PRO A 118 -13.68 -20.22 -9.72
C PRO A 118 -14.02 -20.53 -11.17
N ARG A 119 -14.13 -19.53 -12.07
CA ARG A 119 -13.96 -19.77 -13.52
C ARG A 119 -13.68 -18.58 -14.43
N SER A 120 -13.37 -17.39 -13.92
CA SER A 120 -12.78 -16.38 -14.79
C SER A 120 -11.80 -15.54 -14.01
N VAL A 121 -10.54 -15.98 -14.06
CA VAL A 121 -9.46 -15.05 -14.36
C VAL A 121 -9.97 -14.17 -15.50
N PHE A 122 -10.53 -13.00 -15.14
CA PHE A 122 -10.70 -11.90 -16.07
C PHE A 122 -9.30 -11.40 -16.37
N ARG A 123 -8.55 -12.16 -17.17
CA ARG A 123 -7.52 -11.60 -18.02
C ARG A 123 -8.28 -10.74 -19.01
N VAL A 124 -8.50 -9.48 -18.62
CA VAL A 124 -8.71 -8.43 -19.61
C VAL A 124 -7.35 -8.30 -20.31
N CYS A 125 -7.14 -9.13 -21.33
CA CYS A 125 -6.13 -8.82 -22.33
C CYS A 125 -6.78 -7.82 -23.27
N GLY A 126 -6.33 -6.59 -23.21
CA GLY A 126 -6.85 -5.48 -24.00
C GLY A 126 -5.80 -4.38 -24.10
N SER A 127 -4.76 -4.67 -24.88
CA SER A 127 -3.94 -3.76 -25.70
C SER A 127 -3.65 -2.32 -25.23
N ALA A 128 -2.35 -2.01 -25.29
CA ALA A 128 -1.74 -0.71 -25.54
C ALA A 128 -1.69 0.31 -24.38
N TRP A 129 -0.54 0.31 -23.72
CA TRP A 129 0.31 1.51 -23.63
C TRP A 129 1.74 1.10 -23.98
#